data_AF-A0A0B8QDL2-F1
#
_entry.id   AF-A0A0B8QDL2-F1
#
_cell.length_a   1.000
_cell.length_b   1.000
_cell.length_c   1.000
_cell.angle_alpha   90.00
_cell.angle_beta   90.00
_cell.angle_gamma   90.00
#
_symmetry.space_group_name_H-M   'P 1'
#
loop_
_entity.id
_entity.type
_entity.pdbx_description
1 polymer ?
#
loop_
_entity_poly.entity_id
_entity_poly.type
_entity_poly.pdbx_seq_one_letter_code
_entity_poly.pdbx_strand_id
1 'polypeptide(L)'
;MQPNLLEQSTTPQELFNQHPRINVNNARRKHDWKIWCDAYDLSRPKPDPKLTFVASVQAIQAAIRGLGILVTHRHFAKDDIEQGMLVEVGSAVTNPTQGVYVVCHEKQLENRNVSVFLQWLRDEFSTN
;
A
#
# COMPACT_ATOMS: atom_id res chain seq x y z
N MET A 1 1.88 10.08 -5.52
CA MET A 1 1.90 11.50 -5.09
C MET A 1 1.17 12.34 -6.11
N GLN A 2 0.79 13.59 -5.83
CA GLN A 2 0.22 14.47 -6.87
C GLN A 2 1.26 14.76 -7.98
N PRO A 3 0.89 14.77 -9.27
CA PRO A 3 1.86 14.99 -10.36
C PRO A 3 2.65 16.30 -10.30
N ASN A 4 2.06 17.40 -9.82
CA ASN A 4 2.74 18.70 -9.76
C ASN A 4 3.93 18.74 -8.79
N LEU A 5 4.06 17.72 -7.94
CA LEU A 5 5.22 17.58 -7.05
C LEU A 5 6.42 16.94 -7.76
N LEU A 6 6.26 16.45 -8.99
CA LEU A 6 7.40 16.02 -9.82
C LEU A 6 8.06 17.26 -10.43
N GLU A 7 9.06 17.81 -9.75
CA GLU A 7 10.03 18.68 -10.43
C GLU A 7 10.92 17.84 -11.38
N GLN A 8 11.62 18.49 -12.31
CA GLN A 8 12.26 17.85 -13.46
C GLN A 8 13.18 16.66 -13.09
N SER A 9 12.82 15.46 -13.54
CA SER A 9 13.58 14.19 -13.46
C SER A 9 14.23 13.88 -12.10
N THR A 10 13.40 13.77 -11.08
CA THR A 10 13.84 13.47 -9.71
C THR A 10 13.79 11.97 -9.43
N THR A 11 14.85 11.42 -8.83
CA THR A 11 14.90 10.02 -8.40
C THR A 11 13.93 9.74 -7.23
N PRO A 12 13.49 8.49 -7.01
CA PRO A 12 12.66 8.14 -5.85
C PRO A 12 13.26 8.59 -4.51
N GLN A 13 14.59 8.51 -4.39
CA GLN A 13 15.34 8.95 -3.22
C GLN A 13 15.24 10.47 -2.98
N GLU A 14 15.39 11.26 -4.02
CA GLU A 14 15.31 12.72 -3.92
C GLU A 14 13.88 13.17 -3.60
N LEU A 15 12.87 12.61 -4.29
CA LEU A 15 11.46 12.89 -3.99
C LEU A 15 11.14 12.56 -2.53
N PHE A 16 11.63 11.41 -2.06
CA PHE A 16 11.46 10.97 -0.68
C PHE A 16 12.10 11.91 0.35
N ASN A 17 13.21 12.58 0.01
CA ASN A 17 13.87 13.55 0.89
C ASN A 17 13.25 14.94 0.82
N GLN A 18 12.68 15.33 -0.32
CA GLN A 18 12.13 16.67 -0.55
C GLN A 18 10.68 16.83 -0.06
N HIS A 19 9.90 15.76 -0.03
CA HIS A 19 8.48 15.84 0.28
C HIS A 19 8.12 15.22 1.64
N PRO A 20 7.10 15.77 2.33
CA PRO A 20 6.56 15.14 3.53
C PRO A 20 6.07 13.72 3.24
N ARG A 21 6.26 12.83 4.21
CA ARG A 21 5.74 11.46 4.14
C ARG A 21 4.38 11.39 4.83
N ILE A 22 3.44 10.75 4.16
CA ILE A 22 2.12 10.44 4.68
C ILE A 22 2.14 9.03 5.26
N ASN A 23 1.61 8.85 6.46
CA ASN A 23 1.52 7.57 7.14
C ASN A 23 0.07 7.16 7.40
N VAL A 24 -0.17 5.86 7.44
CA VAL A 24 -1.46 5.27 7.81
C VAL A 24 -1.27 4.51 9.12
N ASN A 25 -1.90 5.00 10.20
CA ASN A 25 -1.87 4.36 11.52
C ASN A 25 -2.81 3.14 11.56
N ASN A 26 -2.43 2.09 10.85
CA ASN A 26 -3.12 0.82 10.81
C ASN A 26 -2.10 -0.31 10.92
N ALA A 27 -2.38 -1.31 11.76
CA ALA A 27 -1.50 -2.45 12.00
C ALA A 27 -1.12 -3.21 10.72
N ARG A 28 -2.01 -3.23 9.71
CA ARG A 28 -1.75 -3.87 8.40
C ARG A 28 -0.81 -3.06 7.50
N ARG A 29 -0.58 -1.78 7.81
CA ARG A 29 0.17 -0.81 6.99
C ARG A 29 1.48 -0.35 7.66
N LYS A 30 1.74 -0.80 8.89
CA LYS A 30 2.89 -0.36 9.73
C LYS A 30 4.26 -0.55 9.09
N HIS A 31 4.39 -1.50 8.15
CA HIS A 31 5.65 -1.84 7.51
C HIS A 31 5.80 -1.29 6.10
N ASP A 32 4.80 -0.62 5.53
CA ASP A 32 4.81 -0.14 4.14
C ASP A 32 6.06 0.68 3.82
N TRP A 33 6.33 1.71 4.63
CA TRP A 33 7.50 2.56 4.46
C TRP A 33 8.81 1.80 4.64
N LYS A 34 8.85 0.82 5.54
CA LYS A 34 10.06 0.00 5.73
C LYS A 34 10.32 -0.84 4.49
N ILE A 35 9.30 -1.56 4.00
CA ILE A 35 9.39 -2.42 2.82
C ILE A 35 9.82 -1.61 1.59
N TRP A 36 9.22 -0.43 1.39
CA TRP A 36 9.58 0.45 0.27
C TRP A 36 11.01 1.00 0.41
N CYS A 37 11.41 1.49 1.60
CA CYS A 37 12.78 1.92 1.84
C CYS A 37 13.81 0.81 1.58
N ASP A 38 13.55 -0.39 2.11
CA ASP A 38 14.45 -1.55 1.95
C ASP A 38 14.63 -1.92 0.47
N ALA A 39 13.57 -1.83 -0.35
CA ALA A 39 13.63 -2.17 -1.77
C ALA A 39 14.40 -1.15 -2.65
N TYR A 40 14.59 0.08 -2.15
CA TYR A 40 15.36 1.12 -2.82
C TYR A 40 16.70 1.40 -2.12
N ASP A 41 17.12 0.54 -1.19
CA ASP A 41 18.32 0.70 -0.37
C ASP A 41 18.38 2.07 0.36
N LEU A 42 17.21 2.58 0.78
CA LEU A 42 17.07 3.87 1.44
C LEU A 42 17.07 3.72 2.96
N SER A 43 17.90 4.53 3.62
CA SER A 43 17.82 4.69 5.07
C SER A 43 16.52 5.39 5.45
N ARG A 44 15.78 4.85 6.44
CA ARG A 44 14.52 5.47 6.91
C ARG A 44 14.81 6.80 7.62
N PRO A 45 14.34 7.95 7.12
CA PRO A 45 14.51 9.24 7.76
C PRO A 45 13.78 9.26 9.11
N LYS A 46 14.49 9.69 10.14
CA LYS A 46 13.91 10.12 11.42
C LYS A 46 13.81 11.66 11.39
N PRO A 47 12.76 12.27 11.97
CA PRO A 47 11.72 11.67 12.81
C PRO A 47 10.60 10.98 12.00
N ASP A 48 9.72 10.25 12.70
CA ASP A 48 8.52 9.68 12.09
C ASP A 48 7.64 10.76 11.43
N PRO A 49 6.89 10.39 10.37
CA PRO A 49 6.03 11.32 9.64
C PRO A 49 5.00 12.00 10.55
N LYS A 50 4.98 13.33 10.54
CA LYS A 50 3.99 14.14 11.26
C LYS A 50 2.59 14.02 10.65
N LEU A 51 2.49 13.68 9.36
CA LEU A 51 1.24 13.59 8.63
C LEU A 51 0.72 12.14 8.65
N THR A 52 -0.08 11.82 9.66
CA THR A 52 -0.59 10.46 9.90
C THR A 52 -2.12 10.45 9.88
N PHE A 53 -2.70 9.49 9.16
CA PHE A 53 -4.15 9.27 9.05
C PHE A 53 -4.54 7.88 9.55
N VAL A 54 -5.80 7.68 9.92
CA VAL A 54 -6.28 6.38 10.43
C VAL A 54 -6.62 5.42 9.28
N ALA A 55 -7.08 5.96 8.14
CA ALA A 55 -7.51 5.17 6.99
C ALA A 55 -6.75 5.53 5.71
N SER A 56 -6.56 4.53 4.84
CA SER A 56 -5.88 4.69 3.54
C SER A 56 -6.58 5.71 2.63
N VAL A 57 -7.92 5.76 2.66
CA VAL A 57 -8.70 6.73 1.88
C VAL A 57 -8.33 8.17 2.24
N GLN A 58 -8.21 8.49 3.53
CA GLN A 58 -7.81 9.83 3.99
C GLN A 58 -6.38 10.16 3.55
N ALA A 59 -5.46 9.20 3.68
CA ALA A 59 -4.08 9.37 3.25
C ALA A 59 -3.95 9.57 1.73
N ILE A 60 -4.77 8.87 0.92
CA ILE A 60 -4.82 9.03 -0.53
C ILE A 60 -5.32 10.43 -0.88
N GLN A 61 -6.41 10.89 -0.25
CA GLN A 61 -6.89 12.25 -0.44
C GLN A 61 -5.84 13.31 -0.07
N ALA A 62 -5.08 13.10 1.00
CA ALA A 62 -3.96 13.97 1.34
C ALA A 62 -2.86 13.98 0.26
N ALA A 63 -2.53 12.82 -0.31
CA ALA A 63 -1.57 12.71 -1.40
C ALA A 63 -2.07 13.40 -2.69
N ILE A 64 -3.36 13.27 -3.02
CA ILE A 64 -4.01 13.95 -4.15
C ILE A 64 -3.95 15.46 -3.97
N ARG A 65 -4.11 15.96 -2.74
CA ARG A 65 -3.99 17.38 -2.39
C ARG A 65 -2.55 17.89 -2.34
N GLY A 66 -1.56 17.06 -2.70
CA GLY A 66 -0.16 17.45 -2.73
C GLY A 66 0.48 17.60 -1.36
N LEU A 67 -0.11 17.02 -0.30
CA LEU A 67 0.44 17.14 1.06
C LEU A 67 1.67 16.26 1.31
N GLY A 68 2.02 15.39 0.37
CA GLY A 68 3.21 14.54 0.47
C GLY A 68 3.16 13.27 -0.35
N ILE A 69 4.10 12.37 -0.05
CA ILE A 69 4.24 11.04 -0.65
C ILE A 69 3.61 10.01 0.26
N LEU A 70 2.89 9.05 -0.32
CA LEU A 70 2.25 7.93 0.37
C LEU A 70 2.73 6.62 -0.24
N VAL A 71 3.19 5.68 0.59
CA VAL A 71 3.33 4.28 0.20
C VAL A 71 1.99 3.57 0.46
N THR A 72 1.42 2.94 -0.57
CA THR A 72 0.16 2.19 -0.46
C THR A 72 0.09 1.06 -1.47
N HIS A 73 -0.84 0.13 -1.28
CA HIS A 73 -1.10 -0.90 -2.28
C HIS A 73 -1.72 -0.26 -3.52
N ARG A 74 -1.22 -0.65 -4.70
CA ARG A 74 -1.68 -0.12 -6.01
C ARG A 74 -3.20 -0.17 -6.17
N HIS A 75 -3.84 -1.24 -5.71
CA HIS A 75 -5.30 -1.41 -5.75
C HIS A 75 -6.08 -0.24 -5.14
N PHE A 76 -5.55 0.46 -4.13
CA PHE A 76 -6.25 1.58 -3.51
C PHE A 76 -6.13 2.89 -4.27
N ALA A 77 -5.11 3.04 -5.14
CA ALA A 77 -4.81 4.28 -5.85
C ALA A 77 -4.92 4.13 -7.37
N LYS A 78 -5.34 2.95 -7.86
CA LYS A 78 -5.37 2.61 -9.29
C LYS A 78 -6.16 3.64 -10.09
N ASP A 79 -7.39 3.89 -9.70
CA ASP A 79 -8.29 4.81 -10.40
C ASP A 79 -7.74 6.24 -10.38
N ASP A 80 -7.18 6.69 -9.24
CA ASP A 80 -6.57 8.02 -9.11
C ASP A 80 -5.31 8.17 -9.98
N ILE A 81 -4.54 7.10 -10.18
CA ILE A 81 -3.37 7.07 -11.08
C ILE A 81 -3.84 7.11 -12.54
N GLU A 82 -4.84 6.30 -12.90
CA GLU A 82 -5.39 6.25 -14.26
C GLU A 82 -6.03 7.59 -14.67
N GLN A 83 -6.63 8.32 -13.72
CA GLN A 83 -7.18 9.66 -13.93
C GLN A 83 -6.11 10.77 -13.90
N GLY A 84 -4.85 10.44 -13.65
CA GLY A 84 -3.76 11.42 -13.56
C GLY A 84 -3.83 12.31 -12.32
N MET A 85 -4.61 11.95 -11.31
CA MET A 85 -4.67 12.66 -10.02
C MET A 85 -3.44 12.31 -9.15
N LEU A 86 -2.90 11.12 -9.35
CA LEU A 86 -1.68 10.63 -8.72
C LEU A 86 -0.70 10.12 -9.77
N VAL A 87 0.57 10.15 -9.41
CA VAL A 87 1.67 9.50 -10.11
C VAL A 87 2.44 8.59 -9.15
N GLU A 88 2.98 7.49 -9.69
CA GLU A 88 3.79 6.54 -8.94
C GLU A 88 5.22 7.06 -8.75
N VAL A 89 5.82 6.72 -7.61
CA VAL A 89 7.19 7.08 -7.26
C VAL A 89 8.05 5.83 -7.36
N GLY A 90 8.83 5.75 -8.44
CA GLY A 90 9.58 4.55 -8.79
C GLY A 90 8.69 3.37 -9.22
N SER A 91 9.32 2.21 -9.38
CA SER A 91 8.69 0.92 -9.61
C SER A 91 7.95 0.37 -8.38
N ALA A 92 6.92 -0.45 -8.64
CA ALA A 92 6.19 -1.18 -7.61
C ALA A 92 7.11 -2.15 -6.84
N VAL A 93 6.89 -2.25 -5.53
CA VAL A 93 7.64 -3.13 -4.63
C VAL A 93 6.72 -4.24 -4.12
N THR A 94 7.17 -5.48 -4.20
CA THR A 94 6.43 -6.64 -3.66
C THR A 94 6.47 -6.63 -2.14
N ASN A 95 5.32 -6.71 -1.49
CA ASN A 95 5.25 -6.87 -0.04
C ASN A 95 5.49 -8.35 0.33
N PRO A 96 6.55 -8.68 1.08
CA PRO A 96 6.91 -10.08 1.38
C PRO A 96 5.96 -10.76 2.38
N THR A 97 5.00 -10.03 2.99
CA THR A 97 4.19 -10.52 4.12
C THR A 97 2.68 -10.53 3.83
N GLN A 98 2.26 -10.66 2.58
CA GLN A 98 0.84 -10.78 2.25
C GLN A 98 0.36 -12.24 2.35
N GLY A 99 -0.33 -12.55 3.44
CA GLY A 99 -1.11 -13.78 3.60
C GLY A 99 -2.60 -13.47 3.67
N VAL A 100 -3.41 -14.13 2.86
CA VAL A 100 -4.87 -14.14 2.99
C VAL A 100 -5.24 -15.41 3.75
N TYR A 101 -5.97 -15.25 4.85
CA TYR A 101 -6.39 -16.36 5.70
C TYR A 101 -7.90 -16.45 5.69
N VAL A 102 -8.42 -17.68 5.63
CA VAL A 102 -9.83 -17.96 5.86
C VAL A 102 -9.99 -18.52 7.27
N VAL A 103 -10.88 -17.92 8.06
CA VAL A 103 -11.14 -18.31 9.45
C VAL A 103 -12.58 -18.78 9.57
N CYS A 104 -12.78 -20.01 10.06
CA CYS A 104 -14.09 -20.57 10.37
C CYS A 104 -13.99 -21.44 11.63
N HIS A 105 -15.14 -21.65 12.31
CA HIS A 105 -15.20 -22.62 13.41
C HIS A 105 -15.07 -24.04 12.86
N GLU A 106 -14.43 -24.93 13.61
CA GLU A 106 -14.22 -26.33 13.21
C GLU A 106 -15.52 -27.03 12.80
N LYS A 107 -16.61 -26.81 13.56
CA LYS A 107 -17.94 -27.36 13.25
C LYS A 107 -18.49 -26.93 11.88
N GLN A 108 -18.06 -25.79 11.34
CA GLN A 108 -18.47 -25.33 10.01
C GLN A 108 -17.81 -26.13 8.89
N LEU A 109 -16.69 -26.82 9.16
CA LEU A 109 -16.01 -27.66 8.16
C LEU A 109 -16.81 -28.92 7.80
N GLU A 110 -17.73 -29.34 8.69
CA GLU A 110 -18.68 -30.44 8.45
C GLU A 110 -19.81 -30.03 7.50
N ASN A 111 -20.05 -28.72 7.33
CA ASN A 111 -21.05 -28.22 6.40
C ASN A 111 -20.51 -28.26 4.97
N ARG A 112 -21.11 -29.12 4.15
CA ARG A 112 -20.75 -29.29 2.73
C ARG A 112 -20.66 -27.96 1.96
N ASN A 113 -21.54 -27.00 2.23
CA ASN A 113 -21.52 -25.71 1.52
C ASN A 113 -20.26 -24.90 1.87
N VAL A 114 -19.82 -24.97 3.13
CA VAL A 114 -18.59 -24.30 3.58
C VAL A 114 -17.38 -24.99 2.95
N SER A 115 -17.32 -26.32 2.96
CA SER A 115 -16.19 -27.06 2.37
C SER A 115 -16.06 -26.78 0.87
N VAL A 116 -17.18 -26.77 0.14
CA VAL A 116 -17.20 -26.44 -1.31
C VAL A 116 -16.71 -25.02 -1.55
N PHE A 117 -17.18 -24.05 -0.77
CA PHE A 117 -16.73 -22.66 -0.92
C PHE A 117 -15.24 -22.48 -0.61
N LEU A 118 -14.74 -23.13 0.46
CA LEU A 118 -13.31 -23.09 0.81
C LEU A 118 -12.45 -23.74 -0.28
N GLN A 119 -12.92 -24.83 -0.88
CA GLN A 119 -12.23 -25.47 -1.99
C GLN A 119 -12.18 -24.55 -3.21
N TRP A 120 -13.34 -24.00 -3.61
CA TRP A 120 -13.40 -23.03 -4.70
C TRP A 120 -12.45 -21.84 -4.47
N LEU A 121 -12.45 -21.25 -3.28
CA LEU A 121 -11.50 -20.18 -2.93
C LEU A 121 -10.04 -20.61 -3.13
N ARG A 122 -9.67 -21.81 -2.66
CA ARG A 122 -8.29 -22.31 -2.83
C ARG A 122 -7.94 -22.46 -4.31
N ASP A 123 -8.86 -22.97 -5.11
CA ASP A 123 -8.63 -23.18 -6.54
C ASP A 123 -8.40 -21.84 -7.26
N GLU A 124 -9.26 -20.84 -7.00
CA GLU A 124 -9.12 -19.49 -7.56
C GLU A 124 -7.79 -18.82 -7.20
N PHE A 125 -7.30 -19.00 -5.96
CA PHE A 125 -6.04 -18.40 -5.51
C PHE A 125 -4.80 -19.27 -5.75
N SER A 126 -4.95 -20.50 -6.27
CA SER A 126 -3.83 -21.41 -6.57
C SER A 126 -3.25 -21.25 -7.98
N THR A 127 -3.94 -20.54 -8.87
CA THR A 127 -3.57 -20.40 -10.29
C THR A 127 -2.82 -19.08 -10.59
N ASN A 128 -1.98 -18.61 -9.66
CA ASN A 128 -1.07 -17.47 -9.88
C ASN A 128 0.39 -17.88 -9.75
#